data_AF-A0A433WGY3-F1
#
_entry.id   AF-A0A433WGY3-F1
#
_cell.length_a   1.000
_cell.length_b   1.000
_cell.length_c   1.000
_cell.angle_alpha   90.00
_cell.angle_beta   90.00
_cell.angle_gamma   90.00
#
_symmetry.space_group_name_H-M   'P 1'
#
loop_
_entity.id
_entity.type
_entity.pdbx_description
1 polymer ?
#
loop_
_entity_poly.entity_id
_entity_poly.type
_entity_poly.pdbx_seq_one_letter_code
_entity_poly.pdbx_strand_id
1 'polypeptide(L)'
;MPKLPNSLSILLSIFLMALFGCSKEYSRENGQADGGQRVAGTALYSFVTGSGVCSDAAATGIFKTGVNVTGTAFLRVTVNVSQPGTWTMTTGTVNGITFSGTGVFTSPGRQTIVLPATGTPRRDGVHVFPLRSPQMECNVMVVVSPAAAVADDYYYRMTVAGKPYEQHVREDNNYIASSGVDGVEEVVAGAGIVYNTRDDDPVPPGITQLVITKALLYDYFNVTEAGFTAFFAKGDYPYATRKEFVYTSGITIRWQDEQGQIWDTISGDQPGSSFSILSAEPFRDGGGAYYVKVKMRFSCRLYNQETGAMKQVTGGEMTGNFGKI
;
A
#
# COMPACT_ATOMS: atom_id res chain seq x y z
N MET A 1 36.95 15.31 88.86
CA MET A 1 37.53 14.12 89.54
C MET A 1 38.12 13.18 88.49
N PRO A 2 39.19 12.46 88.81
CA PRO A 2 40.37 12.28 87.95
C PRO A 2 40.45 10.92 87.23
N LYS A 3 41.49 10.81 86.36
CA LYS A 3 42.21 9.60 85.86
C LYS A 3 41.83 9.00 84.48
N LEU A 4 42.61 9.42 83.48
CA LEU A 4 43.44 8.63 82.53
C LEU A 4 43.81 7.18 83.00
N PRO A 5 44.47 6.30 82.20
CA PRO A 5 44.73 6.25 80.74
C PRO A 5 44.81 4.79 80.16
N ASN A 6 45.46 4.66 79.00
CA ASN A 6 46.33 3.56 78.54
C ASN A 6 45.72 2.57 77.54
N SER A 7 46.09 2.68 76.26
CA SER A 7 47.30 2.16 75.61
C SER A 7 46.90 0.88 74.87
N LEU A 8 47.29 0.63 73.63
CA LEU A 8 48.66 0.33 73.28
C LEU A 8 48.76 0.24 71.74
N SER A 9 49.75 0.91 71.18
CA SER A 9 50.24 0.75 69.82
C SER A 9 50.73 -0.67 69.54
N ILE A 10 50.57 -1.16 68.29
CA ILE A 10 51.48 -2.08 67.56
C ILE A 10 51.08 -1.91 66.07
N LEU A 11 51.82 -1.08 65.31
CA LEU A 11 52.93 -1.48 64.43
C LEU A 11 52.48 -2.07 63.08
N LEU A 12 52.50 -1.19 62.08
CA LEU A 12 53.29 -1.32 60.85
C LEU A 12 53.32 -2.71 60.16
N SER A 13 52.65 -2.81 59.01
CA SER A 13 53.04 -3.72 57.93
C SER A 13 52.49 -3.18 56.61
N ILE A 14 53.25 -2.27 56.00
CA ILE A 14 53.13 -1.93 54.59
C ILE A 14 53.81 -3.06 53.80
N PHE A 15 53.17 -3.46 52.69
CA PHE A 15 53.72 -4.21 51.54
C PHE A 15 53.76 -5.74 51.61
N LEU A 16 52.78 -6.38 50.94
CA LEU A 16 53.08 -7.48 50.04
C LEU A 16 52.03 -7.57 48.92
N MET A 17 52.50 -7.46 47.68
CA MET A 17 51.72 -7.65 46.46
C MET A 17 51.15 -9.07 46.35
N ALA A 18 50.05 -9.14 45.61
CA ALA A 18 49.74 -10.13 44.57
C ALA A 18 48.59 -11.12 44.86
N LEU A 19 47.61 -11.03 43.95
CA LEU A 19 46.68 -12.08 43.48
C LEU A 19 45.49 -12.39 44.41
N PHE A 20 44.28 -12.10 43.92
CA PHE A 20 43.28 -13.09 43.51
C PHE A 20 41.94 -12.37 43.25
N GLY A 21 41.41 -12.59 42.04
CA GLY A 21 40.03 -12.41 41.59
C GLY A 21 39.12 -11.40 42.29
N CYS A 22 38.53 -10.49 41.50
CA CYS A 22 37.22 -9.94 41.83
C CYS A 22 36.24 -11.12 42.01
N SER A 23 36.01 -11.54 43.26
CA SER A 23 34.84 -12.32 43.59
C SER A 23 33.64 -11.43 43.29
N LYS A 24 32.83 -11.85 42.32
CA LYS A 24 31.50 -11.31 42.03
C LYS A 24 30.74 -11.25 43.36
N GLU A 25 30.48 -10.05 43.86
CA GLU A 25 29.68 -9.85 45.06
C GLU A 25 28.27 -10.37 44.77
N TYR A 26 27.89 -11.45 45.47
CA TYR A 26 26.51 -11.88 45.55
C TYR A 26 25.78 -10.86 46.43
N SER A 27 25.12 -9.88 45.80
CA SER A 27 24.07 -9.14 46.48
C SER A 27 22.98 -10.13 46.90
N ARG A 28 22.94 -10.46 48.19
CA ARG A 28 21.72 -10.99 48.80
C ARG A 28 20.73 -9.83 48.86
N GLU A 29 19.87 -9.72 47.85
CA GLU A 29 18.65 -8.91 47.98
C GLU A 29 17.76 -9.60 49.00
N ASN A 30 17.77 -9.03 50.20
CA ASN A 30 16.86 -9.34 51.28
C ASN A 30 15.43 -9.16 50.75
N GLY A 31 14.58 -10.18 50.94
CA GLY A 31 13.21 -10.18 50.46
C GLY A 31 12.39 -9.09 51.12
N GLN A 32 12.21 -7.98 50.40
CA GLN A 32 11.08 -7.10 50.58
C GLN A 32 10.16 -7.36 49.39
N ALA A 33 9.02 -8.00 49.66
CA ALA A 33 7.99 -8.27 48.67
C ALA A 33 7.38 -6.94 48.21
N ASP A 34 7.88 -6.43 47.11
CA ASP A 34 7.09 -5.56 46.23
C ASP A 34 6.45 -6.45 45.16
N GLY A 35 5.15 -6.29 44.93
CA GLY A 35 4.29 -7.20 44.15
C GLY A 35 4.57 -7.24 42.64
N GLY A 36 5.77 -6.91 42.19
CA GLY A 36 6.21 -7.01 40.80
C GLY A 36 6.76 -8.40 40.50
N GLN A 37 5.95 -9.24 39.87
CA GLN A 37 6.34 -10.59 39.45
C GLN A 37 7.56 -10.54 38.50
N ARG A 38 8.74 -10.92 39.01
CA ARG A 38 9.95 -11.07 38.19
C ARG A 38 9.73 -12.20 37.17
N VAL A 39 9.47 -11.83 35.93
CA VAL A 39 9.32 -12.76 34.81
C VAL A 39 10.72 -13.25 34.41
N ALA A 40 11.16 -14.38 34.95
CA ALA A 40 12.44 -15.00 34.63
C ALA A 40 12.22 -16.23 33.72
N GLY A 41 12.76 -16.20 32.48
CA GLY A 41 12.74 -17.32 31.54
C GLY A 41 12.10 -17.02 30.18
N THR A 42 12.12 -18.03 29.30
CA THR A 42 11.41 -18.02 28.00
C THR A 42 9.93 -18.33 28.22
N ALA A 43 9.05 -17.59 27.56
CA ALA A 43 7.61 -17.82 27.65
C ALA A 43 7.20 -19.14 26.98
N LEU A 44 6.20 -19.80 27.56
CA LEU A 44 5.48 -20.90 26.91
C LEU A 44 4.10 -20.42 26.47
N TYR A 45 3.78 -20.67 25.20
CA TYR A 45 2.53 -20.24 24.59
C TYR A 45 2.17 -21.09 23.36
N SER A 46 0.88 -21.17 23.08
CA SER A 46 0.31 -21.80 21.88
C SER A 46 -0.42 -20.77 21.02
N PHE A 47 -0.56 -21.02 19.72
CA PHE A 47 -1.44 -20.19 18.89
C PHE A 47 -2.91 -20.38 19.29
N VAL A 48 -3.71 -19.33 19.15
CA VAL A 48 -5.16 -19.43 19.22
C VAL A 48 -5.67 -19.89 17.85
N THR A 49 -6.36 -21.03 17.82
CA THR A 49 -6.93 -21.60 16.59
C THR A 49 -8.21 -20.87 16.17
N GLY A 50 -8.37 -20.64 14.87
CA GLY A 50 -9.63 -20.18 14.27
C GLY A 50 -10.45 -21.35 13.71
N SER A 51 -11.59 -21.06 13.08
CA SER A 51 -12.45 -22.06 12.42
C SER A 51 -11.71 -22.78 11.28
N GLY A 52 -11.11 -23.94 11.57
CA GLY A 52 -10.40 -24.77 10.60
C GLY A 52 -8.94 -24.37 10.33
N VAL A 53 -8.37 -23.42 11.08
CA VAL A 53 -6.98 -22.93 10.91
C VAL A 53 -6.21 -22.99 12.24
N CYS A 54 -4.93 -23.34 12.17
CA CYS A 54 -4.06 -23.53 13.35
C CYS A 54 -3.69 -22.22 14.10
N SER A 55 -4.00 -21.05 13.53
CA SER A 55 -3.75 -19.73 14.13
C SER A 55 -4.74 -18.69 13.58
N ASP A 56 -5.01 -17.64 14.35
CA ASP A 56 -5.72 -16.42 13.91
C ASP A 56 -4.79 -15.34 13.32
N ALA A 57 -3.54 -15.70 13.01
CA ALA A 57 -2.56 -14.79 12.45
C ALA A 57 -3.03 -14.12 11.15
N ALA A 58 -2.90 -12.80 11.07
CA ALA A 58 -3.27 -12.03 9.90
C ALA A 58 -2.24 -10.95 9.59
N ALA A 59 -1.97 -10.74 8.30
CA ALA A 59 -1.17 -9.63 7.82
C ALA A 59 -1.98 -8.35 7.75
N THR A 60 -1.37 -7.24 8.17
CA THR A 60 -1.90 -5.88 8.07
C THR A 60 -0.86 -5.01 7.39
N GLY A 61 -1.30 -4.13 6.51
CA GLY A 61 -0.43 -3.23 5.74
C GLY A 61 -0.40 -3.56 4.25
N ILE A 62 0.39 -2.79 3.51
CA ILE A 62 0.49 -2.86 2.05
C ILE A 62 1.79 -3.57 1.68
N PHE A 63 1.70 -4.61 0.87
CA PHE A 63 2.85 -5.33 0.31
C PHE A 63 2.79 -5.24 -1.21
N LYS A 64 3.80 -4.60 -1.82
CA LYS A 64 3.88 -4.42 -3.27
C LYS A 64 5.23 -4.92 -3.78
N THR A 65 5.23 -5.60 -4.93
CA THR A 65 6.46 -6.02 -5.60
C THR A 65 7.40 -4.84 -5.81
N GLY A 66 8.69 -5.00 -5.52
CA GLY A 66 9.70 -3.97 -5.69
C GLY A 66 9.68 -2.82 -4.67
N VAL A 67 8.66 -2.72 -3.80
CA VAL A 67 8.53 -1.63 -2.83
C VAL A 67 8.98 -2.10 -1.45
N ASN A 68 9.92 -1.39 -0.83
CA ASN A 68 10.37 -1.72 0.52
C ASN A 68 9.19 -1.58 1.51
N VAL A 69 8.94 -2.60 2.32
CA VAL A 69 7.86 -2.55 3.32
C VAL A 69 8.16 -1.48 4.38
N THR A 70 7.14 -0.71 4.74
CA THR A 70 7.24 0.38 5.71
C THR A 70 6.81 -0.10 7.10
N GLY A 71 7.06 0.70 8.14
CA GLY A 71 6.75 0.35 9.54
C GLY A 71 5.26 0.16 9.86
N THR A 72 4.35 0.39 8.91
CA THR A 72 2.91 0.15 9.05
C THR A 72 2.49 -1.26 8.64
N ALA A 73 3.39 -2.06 8.06
CA ALA A 73 3.15 -3.45 7.68
C ALA A 73 3.61 -4.42 8.79
N PHE A 74 2.73 -5.30 9.24
CA PHE A 74 3.01 -6.27 10.32
C PHE A 74 2.08 -7.49 10.28
N LEU A 75 2.48 -8.57 10.96
CA LEU A 75 1.58 -9.66 11.34
C LEU A 75 1.02 -9.41 12.74
N ARG A 76 -0.28 -9.64 12.92
CA ARG A 76 -0.92 -9.72 14.23
C ARG A 76 -1.25 -11.18 14.52
N VAL A 77 -0.82 -11.69 15.67
CA VAL A 77 -1.02 -13.09 16.08
C VAL A 77 -1.54 -13.13 17.51
N THR A 78 -2.58 -13.90 17.79
CA THR A 78 -3.03 -14.12 19.16
C THR A 78 -2.52 -15.46 19.69
N VAL A 79 -2.03 -15.44 20.93
CA VAL A 79 -1.49 -16.62 21.62
C VAL A 79 -2.15 -16.81 22.98
N ASN A 80 -2.18 -18.05 23.46
CA ASN A 80 -2.50 -18.38 24.83
C ASN A 80 -1.20 -18.65 25.60
N VAL A 81 -0.86 -17.76 26.53
CA VAL A 81 0.35 -17.86 27.34
C VAL A 81 0.08 -18.75 28.54
N SER A 82 0.84 -19.84 28.67
CA SER A 82 0.80 -20.73 29.83
C SER A 82 1.86 -20.39 30.86
N GLN A 83 2.99 -19.81 30.42
CA GLN A 83 4.06 -19.35 31.30
C GLN A 83 4.53 -17.94 30.88
N PRO A 84 4.43 -16.93 31.77
CA PRO A 84 5.03 -15.61 31.56
C PRO A 84 6.53 -15.73 31.28
N GLY A 85 7.04 -14.91 30.37
CA GLY A 85 8.43 -15.02 29.93
C GLY A 85 8.76 -14.05 28.81
N THR A 86 10.04 -14.02 28.44
CA THR A 86 10.51 -13.40 27.21
C THR A 86 10.08 -14.23 26.00
N TRP A 87 9.73 -13.58 24.90
CA TRP A 87 9.42 -14.25 23.65
C TRP A 87 10.16 -13.58 22.49
N THR A 88 10.45 -14.37 21.46
CA THR A 88 11.01 -13.94 20.18
C THR A 88 10.36 -14.79 19.10
N MET A 89 9.98 -14.17 17.99
CA MET A 89 9.36 -14.86 16.86
C MET A 89 9.89 -14.30 15.55
N THR A 90 10.12 -15.18 14.57
CA THR A 90 10.59 -14.86 13.23
C THR A 90 10.04 -15.86 12.21
N THR A 91 9.55 -15.40 11.07
CA THR A 91 8.96 -16.25 10.00
C THR A 91 9.97 -16.77 8.98
N GLY A 92 11.23 -16.31 9.04
CA GLY A 92 12.18 -16.44 7.93
C GLY A 92 11.82 -15.52 6.76
N THR A 93 12.70 -15.48 5.76
CA THR A 93 12.51 -14.64 4.58
C THR A 93 11.74 -15.39 3.49
N VAL A 94 10.53 -14.93 3.17
CA VAL A 94 9.73 -15.42 2.04
C VAL A 94 9.42 -14.25 1.13
N ASN A 95 9.64 -14.45 -0.18
CA ASN A 95 9.45 -13.40 -1.19
C ASN A 95 10.20 -12.09 -0.89
N GLY A 96 11.31 -12.13 -0.14
CA GLY A 96 12.07 -10.93 0.24
C GLY A 96 11.51 -10.16 1.45
N ILE A 97 10.47 -10.68 2.11
CA ILE A 97 9.87 -10.12 3.32
C ILE A 97 10.23 -11.01 4.52
N THR A 98 10.49 -10.41 5.68
CA THR A 98 10.65 -11.11 6.96
C THR A 98 9.80 -10.42 8.02
N PHE A 99 9.10 -11.20 8.85
CA PHE A 99 8.41 -10.69 10.04
C PHE A 99 9.16 -11.13 11.29
N SER A 100 9.42 -10.20 12.19
CA SER A 100 10.16 -10.48 13.42
C SER A 100 9.76 -9.59 14.57
N GLY A 101 9.75 -10.12 15.79
CA GLY A 101 9.48 -9.34 17.00
C GLY A 101 9.98 -10.03 18.26
N THR A 102 10.11 -9.23 19.32
CA THR A 102 10.49 -9.68 20.66
C THR A 102 9.66 -8.96 21.71
N GLY A 103 9.42 -9.59 22.86
CA GLY A 103 8.74 -8.95 23.98
C GLY A 103 8.73 -9.79 25.24
N VAL A 104 7.89 -9.39 26.20
CA VAL A 104 7.73 -10.08 27.49
C VAL A 104 6.24 -10.23 27.77
N PHE A 105 5.80 -11.45 28.09
CA PHE A 105 4.50 -11.68 28.69
C PHE A 105 4.65 -11.61 30.21
N THR A 106 3.90 -10.72 30.86
CA THR A 106 3.92 -10.54 32.31
C THR A 106 2.84 -11.34 33.03
N SER A 107 1.85 -11.86 32.29
CA SER A 107 0.75 -12.67 32.82
C SER A 107 0.34 -13.79 31.85
N PRO A 108 -0.19 -14.92 32.38
CA PRO A 108 -0.83 -15.96 31.57
C PRO A 108 -2.10 -15.46 30.87
N GLY A 109 -2.61 -16.25 29.92
CA GLY A 109 -3.87 -16.00 29.22
C GLY A 109 -3.70 -15.51 27.78
N ARG A 110 -4.78 -15.01 27.20
CA ARG A 110 -4.84 -14.61 25.78
C ARG A 110 -4.10 -13.28 25.59
N GLN A 111 -3.06 -13.27 24.75
CA GLN A 111 -2.20 -12.11 24.50
C GLN A 111 -2.00 -11.91 22.99
N THR A 112 -1.78 -10.67 22.56
CA THR A 112 -1.49 -10.33 21.15
C THR A 112 0.00 -10.09 20.93
N ILE A 113 0.54 -10.69 19.88
CA ILE A 113 1.88 -10.41 19.34
C ILE A 113 1.72 -9.58 18.06
N VAL A 114 2.59 -8.59 17.89
CA VAL A 114 2.75 -7.81 16.65
C VAL A 114 4.16 -8.04 16.12
N LEU A 115 4.29 -8.48 14.87
CA LEU A 115 5.56 -8.72 14.20
C LEU A 115 5.69 -7.74 13.02
N PRO A 116 6.45 -6.65 13.16
CA PRO A 116 6.75 -5.76 12.04
C PRO A 116 7.38 -6.50 10.85
N ALA A 117 7.01 -6.09 9.65
CA ALA A 117 7.58 -6.57 8.40
C ALA A 117 8.85 -5.78 8.06
N THR A 118 9.81 -6.44 7.41
CA THR A 118 11.00 -5.82 6.81
C THR A 118 11.29 -6.44 5.44
N GLY A 119 11.96 -5.69 4.56
CA GLY A 119 12.43 -6.17 3.26
C GLY A 119 11.62 -5.67 2.07
N THR A 120 11.83 -6.27 0.91
CA THR A 120 11.24 -5.81 -0.37
C THR A 120 10.62 -7.01 -1.07
N PRO A 121 9.29 -7.04 -1.28
CA PRO A 121 8.61 -8.13 -1.99
C PRO A 121 9.16 -8.28 -3.41
N ARG A 122 9.39 -9.50 -3.88
CA ARG A 122 10.00 -9.76 -5.21
C ARG A 122 9.01 -10.16 -6.30
N ARG A 123 7.91 -10.80 -5.93
CA ARG A 123 6.85 -11.29 -6.81
C ARG A 123 5.48 -11.02 -6.21
N ASP A 124 4.50 -10.72 -7.03
CA ASP A 124 3.10 -10.61 -6.65
C ASP A 124 2.48 -12.00 -6.39
N GLY A 125 1.27 -12.02 -5.84
CA GLY A 125 0.53 -13.23 -5.48
C GLY A 125 0.47 -13.51 -3.98
N VAL A 126 -0.03 -14.69 -3.63
CA VAL A 126 -0.21 -15.14 -2.24
C VAL A 126 1.03 -15.91 -1.79
N HIS A 127 1.65 -15.47 -0.70
CA HIS A 127 2.87 -16.05 -0.15
C HIS A 127 2.61 -16.61 1.24
N VAL A 128 3.08 -17.83 1.49
CA VAL A 128 2.85 -18.55 2.75
C VAL A 128 4.08 -18.41 3.65
N PHE A 129 3.87 -17.85 4.84
CA PHE A 129 4.90 -17.65 5.85
C PHE A 129 4.73 -18.65 7.00
N PRO A 130 5.77 -19.42 7.36
CA PRO A 130 5.70 -20.30 8.51
C PRO A 130 5.79 -19.49 9.81
N LEU A 131 4.88 -19.78 10.74
CA LEU A 131 4.85 -19.26 12.10
C LEU A 131 5.20 -20.39 13.07
N ARG A 132 6.12 -20.13 13.98
CA ARG A 132 6.58 -21.10 14.98
C ARG A 132 6.34 -20.57 16.38
N SER A 133 5.64 -21.35 17.19
CA SER A 133 5.68 -21.23 18.64
C SER A 133 6.55 -22.36 19.23
N PRO A 134 6.89 -22.32 20.52
CA PRO A 134 7.58 -23.44 21.17
C PRO A 134 6.85 -24.78 21.10
N GLN A 135 5.55 -24.78 20.80
CA GLN A 135 4.68 -25.97 20.87
C GLN A 135 4.12 -26.41 19.51
N MET A 136 4.10 -25.54 18.50
CA MET A 136 3.50 -25.84 17.21
C MET A 136 4.02 -24.96 16.07
N GLU A 137 3.87 -25.45 14.85
CA GLU A 137 4.06 -24.69 13.62
C GLU A 137 2.71 -24.44 12.94
N CYS A 138 2.55 -23.26 12.37
CA CYS A 138 1.38 -22.86 11.59
C CYS A 138 1.82 -22.02 10.38
N ASN A 139 0.89 -21.65 9.52
CA ASN A 139 1.15 -20.81 8.35
C ASN A 139 0.24 -19.60 8.34
N VAL A 140 0.76 -18.47 7.85
CA VAL A 140 -0.03 -17.27 7.53
C VAL A 140 0.18 -16.88 6.09
N MET A 141 -0.88 -16.42 5.43
CA MET A 141 -0.82 -15.95 4.05
C MET A 141 -0.65 -14.43 4.02
N VAL A 142 0.25 -13.96 3.17
CA VAL A 142 0.45 -12.54 2.86
C VAL A 142 0.22 -12.34 1.37
N VAL A 143 -0.69 -11.44 1.03
CA VAL A 143 -0.97 -11.07 -0.36
C VAL A 143 -0.03 -9.94 -0.75
N VAL A 144 0.73 -10.14 -1.82
CA VAL A 144 1.59 -9.12 -2.43
C VAL A 144 0.96 -8.69 -3.76
N SER A 145 0.66 -7.41 -3.88
CA SER A 145 0.17 -6.82 -5.13
C SER A 145 1.33 -6.49 -6.08
N PRO A 146 1.10 -6.40 -7.40
CA PRO A 146 2.10 -5.85 -8.31
C PRO A 146 2.53 -4.44 -7.89
N ALA A 147 3.78 -4.08 -8.21
CA ALA A 147 4.19 -2.68 -8.17
C ALA A 147 3.25 -1.93 -9.12
N ALA A 148 2.60 -0.87 -8.67
CA ALA A 148 1.95 0.03 -9.61
C ALA A 148 3.04 0.52 -10.59
N ALA A 149 2.76 0.48 -11.88
CA ALA A 149 3.70 0.93 -12.90
C ALA A 149 4.22 2.33 -12.57
N VAL A 150 5.52 2.52 -12.78
CA VAL A 150 6.39 3.59 -12.25
C VAL A 150 5.70 4.95 -12.13
N ALA A 151 5.76 5.49 -10.92
CA ALA A 151 4.92 6.57 -10.41
C ALA A 151 5.36 8.00 -10.80
N ASP A 152 5.78 8.18 -12.06
CA ASP A 152 5.88 9.50 -12.73
C ASP A 152 5.54 9.38 -14.25
N ASP A 153 5.24 8.17 -14.72
CA ASP A 153 4.89 7.92 -16.11
C ASP A 153 3.42 8.23 -16.41
N TYR A 154 2.56 8.21 -15.39
CA TYR A 154 1.12 8.42 -15.53
C TYR A 154 0.72 9.71 -14.86
N TYR A 155 0.14 10.60 -15.64
CA TYR A 155 -0.24 11.93 -15.19
C TYR A 155 -1.36 12.47 -16.06
N TYR A 156 -2.03 13.52 -15.57
CA TYR A 156 -2.69 14.48 -16.43
C TYR A 156 -2.26 15.90 -16.08
N ARG A 157 -2.29 16.77 -17.08
CA ARG A 157 -2.21 18.22 -16.89
C ARG A 157 -3.16 18.90 -17.84
N MET A 158 -3.75 20.01 -17.42
CA MET A 158 -4.62 20.82 -18.25
C MET A 158 -4.84 22.20 -17.62
N THR A 159 -5.21 23.18 -18.44
CA THR A 159 -5.69 24.48 -17.96
C THR A 159 -7.19 24.55 -18.16
N VAL A 160 -7.94 24.69 -17.06
CA VAL A 160 -9.40 24.80 -17.06
C VAL A 160 -9.77 26.23 -16.69
N ALA A 161 -10.44 26.95 -17.59
CA ALA A 161 -10.84 28.36 -17.40
C ALA A 161 -9.68 29.26 -16.89
N GLY A 162 -8.46 29.03 -17.38
CA GLY A 162 -7.25 29.78 -17.00
C GLY A 162 -6.53 29.27 -15.75
N LYS A 163 -7.10 28.34 -14.97
CA LYS A 163 -6.43 27.71 -13.83
C LYS A 163 -5.71 26.43 -14.26
N PRO A 164 -4.39 26.29 -14.00
CA PRO A 164 -3.67 25.05 -14.27
C PRO A 164 -4.02 23.97 -13.24
N TYR A 165 -4.13 22.73 -13.73
CA TYR A 165 -4.28 21.51 -12.96
C TYR A 165 -3.23 20.51 -13.44
N GLU A 166 -2.60 19.83 -12.50
CA GLU A 166 -1.62 18.79 -12.77
C GLU A 166 -1.70 17.74 -11.67
N GLN A 167 -1.71 16.47 -12.05
CA GLN A 167 -1.71 15.36 -11.13
C GLN A 167 -0.89 14.22 -11.70
N HIS A 168 0.07 13.75 -10.90
CA HIS A 168 0.89 12.57 -11.19
C HIS A 168 0.42 11.41 -10.33
N VAL A 169 0.51 10.18 -10.83
CA VAL A 169 0.39 8.98 -10.00
C VAL A 169 1.72 8.80 -9.29
N ARG A 170 1.79 9.00 -7.97
CA ARG A 170 3.02 8.84 -7.19
C ARG A 170 2.84 7.80 -6.09
N GLU A 171 3.92 7.24 -5.59
CA GLU A 171 3.87 6.28 -4.49
C GLU A 171 3.31 6.88 -3.19
N ASP A 172 3.43 8.20 -3.02
CA ASP A 172 3.14 8.94 -1.79
C ASP A 172 1.80 9.70 -1.80
N ASN A 173 1.03 9.68 -2.90
CA ASN A 173 -0.15 10.54 -3.06
C ASN A 173 -1.48 9.81 -3.22
N ASN A 174 -1.48 8.48 -3.14
CA ASN A 174 -2.67 7.60 -3.23
C ASN A 174 -3.46 7.72 -4.56
N TYR A 175 -2.90 8.35 -5.59
CA TYR A 175 -3.46 8.26 -6.93
C TYR A 175 -3.07 6.94 -7.59
N ILE A 176 -3.92 6.46 -8.50
CA ILE A 176 -3.68 5.28 -9.31
C ILE A 176 -3.97 5.59 -10.78
N ALA A 177 -3.25 4.88 -11.66
CA ALA A 177 -3.61 4.77 -13.07
C ALA A 177 -4.64 3.65 -13.22
N SER A 178 -5.92 3.99 -13.19
CA SER A 178 -7.01 3.02 -13.33
C SER A 178 -7.27 2.70 -14.80
N SER A 179 -7.77 1.50 -15.04
CA SER A 179 -8.24 1.04 -16.35
C SER A 179 -9.58 0.34 -16.18
N GLY A 180 -10.47 0.46 -17.17
CA GLY A 180 -11.75 -0.23 -17.17
C GLY A 180 -12.26 -0.51 -18.57
N VAL A 181 -13.14 -1.50 -18.67
CA VAL A 181 -13.90 -1.80 -19.88
C VAL A 181 -15.36 -1.92 -19.46
N ASP A 182 -16.25 -1.23 -20.15
CA ASP A 182 -17.70 -1.30 -19.92
C ASP A 182 -18.43 -1.67 -21.21
N GLY A 183 -19.44 -2.54 -21.13
CA GLY A 183 -20.13 -3.16 -22.27
C GLY A 183 -19.91 -4.67 -22.38
N VAL A 184 -20.44 -5.26 -23.45
CA VAL A 184 -20.37 -6.71 -23.72
C VAL A 184 -19.65 -7.02 -25.03
N GLU A 185 -20.34 -6.91 -26.17
CA GLU A 185 -19.73 -7.09 -27.50
C GLU A 185 -19.10 -5.80 -28.01
N GLU A 186 -19.78 -4.69 -27.76
CA GLU A 186 -19.31 -3.34 -28.02
C GLU A 186 -18.93 -2.72 -26.69
N VAL A 187 -17.66 -2.35 -26.56
CA VAL A 187 -17.14 -1.87 -25.29
C VAL A 187 -16.58 -0.45 -25.39
N VAL A 188 -16.65 0.22 -24.25
CA VAL A 188 -15.97 1.48 -23.95
C VAL A 188 -14.73 1.14 -23.14
N ALA A 189 -13.55 1.48 -23.65
CA ALA A 189 -12.31 1.34 -22.90
C ALA A 189 -11.98 2.65 -22.19
N GLY A 190 -11.67 2.60 -20.89
CA GLY A 190 -11.40 3.75 -20.04
C GLY A 190 -10.03 3.68 -19.38
N ALA A 191 -9.41 4.85 -19.22
CA ALA A 191 -8.22 5.06 -18.41
C ALA A 191 -8.44 6.27 -17.49
N GLY A 192 -8.00 6.17 -16.24
CA GLY A 192 -8.17 7.23 -15.25
C GLY A 192 -6.91 7.51 -14.46
N ILE A 193 -6.71 8.77 -14.10
CA ILE A 193 -5.85 9.17 -12.99
C ILE A 193 -6.78 9.56 -11.86
N VAL A 194 -7.01 8.61 -10.96
CA VAL A 194 -8.07 8.68 -9.95
C VAL A 194 -7.49 8.48 -8.56
N TYR A 195 -8.16 9.04 -7.57
CA TYR A 195 -7.79 8.83 -6.18
C TYR A 195 -8.28 7.47 -5.71
N ASN A 196 -7.40 6.68 -5.11
CA ASN A 196 -7.71 5.32 -4.68
C ASN A 196 -8.49 5.34 -3.36
N THR A 197 -9.82 5.38 -3.45
CA THR A 197 -10.73 5.13 -2.32
C THR A 197 -11.14 3.65 -2.27
N ARG A 198 -11.64 3.19 -1.12
CA ARG A 198 -12.41 1.93 -1.11
C ARG A 198 -13.72 2.15 -1.87
N ASP A 199 -14.32 1.09 -2.39
CA ASP A 199 -15.44 1.14 -3.35
C ASP A 199 -16.65 2.01 -2.91
N ASP A 200 -16.79 2.29 -1.61
CA ASP A 200 -17.87 3.12 -1.05
C ASP A 200 -17.37 4.39 -0.32
N ASP A 201 -16.05 4.59 -0.23
CA ASP A 201 -15.48 5.76 0.48
C ASP A 201 -15.55 7.00 -0.44
N PRO A 202 -16.09 8.13 0.05
CA PRO A 202 -16.13 9.35 -0.73
C PRO A 202 -14.71 9.85 -1.01
N VAL A 203 -14.50 10.38 -2.21
CA VAL A 203 -13.25 11.05 -2.58
C VAL A 203 -13.01 12.23 -1.64
N PRO A 204 -11.82 12.36 -1.01
CA PRO A 204 -11.55 13.48 -0.10
C PRO A 204 -11.75 14.85 -0.76
N PRO A 205 -12.15 15.88 -0.01
CA PRO A 205 -12.27 17.24 -0.55
C PRO A 205 -10.95 17.75 -1.12
N GLY A 206 -11.01 18.55 -2.18
CA GLY A 206 -9.83 19.12 -2.83
C GLY A 206 -9.12 18.18 -3.83
N ILE A 207 -9.60 16.95 -3.97
CA ILE A 207 -9.07 15.98 -4.93
C ILE A 207 -9.71 16.18 -6.30
N THR A 208 -8.85 16.29 -7.31
CA THR A 208 -9.25 16.29 -8.73
C THR A 208 -8.89 14.96 -9.38
N GLN A 209 -9.74 14.47 -10.28
CA GLN A 209 -9.49 13.22 -11.00
C GLN A 209 -9.99 13.30 -12.43
N LEU A 210 -9.30 12.62 -13.34
CA LEU A 210 -9.59 12.65 -14.78
C LEU A 210 -9.73 11.23 -15.30
N VAL A 211 -10.80 10.98 -16.06
CA VAL A 211 -11.05 9.74 -16.79
C VAL A 211 -11.26 10.06 -18.26
N ILE A 212 -10.56 9.35 -19.13
CA ILE A 212 -10.72 9.43 -20.58
C ILE A 212 -11.18 8.07 -21.07
N THR A 213 -12.24 8.05 -21.88
CA THR A 213 -12.72 6.82 -22.50
C THR A 213 -12.71 6.93 -24.01
N LYS A 214 -12.54 5.77 -24.67
CA LYS A 214 -12.61 5.62 -26.12
C LYS A 214 -13.61 4.52 -26.46
N ALA A 215 -14.55 4.87 -27.31
CA ALA A 215 -15.63 3.99 -27.77
C ALA A 215 -15.76 4.06 -29.31
N LEU A 216 -16.32 3.08 -30.00
CA LEU A 216 -16.63 1.72 -29.53
C LEU A 216 -15.56 0.78 -30.04
N LEU A 217 -15.13 -0.14 -29.19
CA LEU A 217 -14.37 -1.30 -29.62
C LEU A 217 -15.34 -2.45 -29.85
N TYR A 218 -15.45 -2.88 -31.10
CA TYR A 218 -16.32 -3.97 -31.53
C TYR A 218 -15.65 -5.32 -31.32
N ASP A 219 -16.47 -6.33 -31.06
CA ASP A 219 -16.06 -7.73 -30.93
C ASP A 219 -14.95 -7.93 -29.88
N TYR A 220 -15.15 -7.30 -28.71
CA TYR A 220 -14.13 -7.19 -27.67
C TYR A 220 -13.55 -8.54 -27.23
N PHE A 221 -14.39 -9.57 -27.09
CA PHE A 221 -13.94 -10.89 -26.63
C PHE A 221 -13.03 -11.60 -27.64
N ASN A 222 -13.11 -11.27 -28.93
CA ASN A 222 -12.29 -11.85 -29.98
C ASN A 222 -11.14 -10.93 -30.43
N VAL A 223 -11.06 -9.70 -29.92
CA VAL A 223 -9.96 -8.79 -30.28
C VAL A 223 -8.62 -9.35 -29.80
N THR A 224 -7.66 -9.44 -30.73
CA THR A 224 -6.29 -9.80 -30.38
C THR A 224 -5.63 -8.68 -29.58
N GLU A 225 -4.56 -8.98 -28.85
CA GLU A 225 -3.75 -7.96 -28.16
C GLU A 225 -3.23 -6.89 -29.13
N ALA A 226 -2.76 -7.31 -30.31
CA ALA A 226 -2.37 -6.40 -31.37
C ALA A 226 -3.55 -5.54 -31.86
N GLY A 227 -4.75 -6.12 -31.98
CA GLY A 227 -5.97 -5.39 -32.32
C GLY A 227 -6.38 -4.39 -31.24
N PHE A 228 -6.25 -4.75 -29.97
CA PHE A 228 -6.52 -3.85 -28.84
C PHE A 228 -5.52 -2.69 -28.82
N THR A 229 -4.23 -2.93 -29.10
CA THR A 229 -3.25 -1.85 -29.25
C THR A 229 -3.55 -0.97 -30.47
N ALA A 230 -3.92 -1.57 -31.60
CA ALA A 230 -4.30 -0.85 -32.82
C ALA A 230 -5.54 0.03 -32.62
N PHE A 231 -6.43 -0.34 -31.69
CA PHE A 231 -7.54 0.53 -31.28
C PHE A 231 -7.03 1.87 -30.71
N PHE A 232 -5.82 1.95 -30.18
CA PHE A 232 -5.20 3.20 -29.71
C PHE A 232 -4.14 3.73 -30.68
N ALA A 233 -4.26 3.46 -31.98
CA ALA A 233 -3.31 3.95 -32.97
C ALA A 233 -3.10 5.47 -32.86
N LYS A 234 -1.86 5.93 -33.10
CA LYS A 234 -1.54 7.36 -33.15
C LYS A 234 -2.41 8.05 -34.20
N GLY A 235 -3.04 9.16 -33.83
CA GLY A 235 -3.93 9.89 -34.73
C GLY A 235 -4.88 10.83 -33.99
N ASP A 236 -5.70 11.52 -34.77
CA ASP A 236 -6.75 12.40 -34.27
C ASP A 236 -8.07 11.64 -34.15
N TYR A 237 -8.80 11.89 -33.07
CA TYR A 237 -10.06 11.22 -32.78
C TYR A 237 -11.16 12.23 -32.47
N PRO A 238 -12.40 11.99 -32.94
CA PRO A 238 -13.51 12.86 -32.61
C PRO A 238 -13.92 12.68 -31.15
N TYR A 239 -14.43 13.74 -30.54
CA TYR A 239 -15.23 13.60 -29.32
C TYR A 239 -16.54 12.90 -29.63
N ALA A 240 -16.95 12.00 -28.75
CA ALA A 240 -18.28 11.42 -28.82
C ALA A 240 -19.33 12.52 -28.62
N THR A 241 -20.44 12.39 -29.33
CA THR A 241 -21.58 13.28 -29.23
C THR A 241 -22.80 12.50 -28.79
N ARG A 242 -23.69 13.16 -28.06
CA ARG A 242 -24.97 12.59 -27.63
C ARG A 242 -26.10 13.27 -28.39
N LYS A 243 -26.93 12.47 -29.07
CA LYS A 243 -28.24 12.89 -29.57
C LYS A 243 -29.29 12.06 -28.86
N GLU A 244 -30.05 12.68 -27.97
CA GLU A 244 -31.05 12.02 -27.12
C GLU A 244 -30.46 10.87 -26.28
N PHE A 245 -30.64 9.62 -26.70
CA PHE A 245 -30.13 8.41 -26.05
C PHE A 245 -29.05 7.67 -26.86
N VAL A 246 -28.64 8.22 -28.00
CA VAL A 246 -27.65 7.62 -28.89
C VAL A 246 -26.32 8.35 -28.75
N TYR A 247 -25.27 7.57 -28.48
CA TYR A 247 -23.89 8.05 -28.40
C TYR A 247 -23.16 7.69 -29.70
N THR A 248 -22.40 8.63 -30.26
CA THR A 248 -21.48 8.30 -31.36
C THR A 248 -20.20 7.66 -30.81
N SER A 249 -19.55 6.82 -31.62
CA SER A 249 -18.15 6.44 -31.35
C SER A 249 -17.27 7.70 -31.25
N GLY A 250 -16.30 7.68 -30.35
CA GLY A 250 -15.39 8.78 -30.11
C GLY A 250 -14.81 8.76 -28.70
N ILE A 251 -14.28 9.91 -28.30
CA ILE A 251 -13.67 10.14 -27.00
C ILE A 251 -14.65 10.82 -26.05
N THR A 252 -14.67 10.40 -24.79
CA THR A 252 -15.24 11.22 -23.71
C THR A 252 -14.19 11.51 -22.66
N ILE A 253 -14.27 12.69 -22.05
CA ILE A 253 -13.47 13.07 -20.90
C ILE A 253 -14.43 13.40 -19.77
N ARG A 254 -14.22 12.79 -18.61
CA ARG A 254 -14.88 13.12 -17.35
C ARG A 254 -13.84 13.63 -16.36
N TRP A 255 -14.10 14.77 -15.75
CA TRP A 255 -13.25 15.39 -14.75
C TRP A 255 -14.07 15.72 -13.50
N GLN A 256 -13.52 15.39 -12.34
CA GLN A 256 -14.03 15.89 -11.05
C GLN A 256 -13.14 17.06 -10.61
N ASP A 257 -13.77 18.17 -10.24
CA ASP A 257 -13.04 19.32 -9.69
C ASP A 257 -12.82 19.21 -8.17
N GLU A 258 -12.09 20.18 -7.62
CA GLU A 258 -11.73 20.24 -6.19
C GLU A 258 -12.95 20.34 -5.26
N GLN A 259 -14.10 20.76 -5.80
CA GLN A 259 -15.38 20.85 -5.10
C GLN A 259 -16.21 19.55 -5.21
N GLY A 260 -15.69 18.53 -5.90
CA GLY A 260 -16.39 17.27 -6.13
C GLY A 260 -17.41 17.34 -7.27
N GLN A 261 -17.49 18.44 -8.02
CA GLN A 261 -18.44 18.55 -9.12
C GLN A 261 -17.93 17.78 -10.34
N ILE A 262 -18.85 17.11 -11.04
CA ILE A 262 -18.54 16.33 -12.23
C ILE A 262 -18.74 17.17 -13.49
N TRP A 263 -17.71 17.18 -14.32
CA TRP A 263 -17.69 17.84 -15.62
C TRP A 263 -17.35 16.83 -16.71
N ASP A 264 -18.00 16.93 -17.86
CA ASP A 264 -17.70 16.04 -18.98
C ASP A 264 -17.86 16.68 -20.36
N THR A 265 -17.34 16.00 -21.37
CA THR A 265 -17.43 16.45 -22.77
C THR A 265 -18.73 16.03 -23.45
N ILE A 266 -19.48 15.06 -22.89
CA ILE A 266 -20.62 14.43 -23.56
C ILE A 266 -21.93 15.18 -23.33
N SER A 267 -21.98 16.02 -22.30
CA SER A 267 -23.14 16.83 -21.91
C SER A 267 -23.32 18.10 -22.76
N GLY A 268 -22.46 18.33 -23.75
CA GLY A 268 -22.58 19.48 -24.66
C GLY A 268 -21.74 19.34 -25.92
N ASP A 269 -21.80 20.35 -26.79
CA ASP A 269 -21.08 20.34 -28.06
C ASP A 269 -19.58 20.64 -27.91
N GLN A 270 -18.79 20.24 -28.91
CA GLN A 270 -17.32 20.33 -28.88
C GLN A 270 -16.74 21.13 -30.06
N PRO A 271 -17.30 22.30 -30.49
CA PRO A 271 -16.72 23.06 -31.58
C PRO A 271 -15.35 23.63 -31.17
N GLY A 272 -14.38 23.55 -32.10
CA GLY A 272 -13.00 23.98 -31.86
C GLY A 272 -12.21 23.10 -30.88
N SER A 273 -12.77 21.96 -30.48
CA SER A 273 -12.10 21.00 -29.60
C SER A 273 -11.28 20.01 -30.42
N SER A 274 -10.22 19.45 -29.83
CA SER A 274 -9.33 18.50 -30.49
C SER A 274 -8.87 17.42 -29.53
N PHE A 275 -8.67 16.21 -30.03
CA PHE A 275 -8.08 15.11 -29.29
C PHE A 275 -7.14 14.32 -30.20
N SER A 276 -5.92 14.06 -29.74
CA SER A 276 -4.97 13.20 -30.44
C SER A 276 -4.36 12.17 -29.51
N ILE A 277 -4.23 10.93 -29.99
CA ILE A 277 -3.33 9.93 -29.42
C ILE A 277 -1.94 10.14 -30.03
N LEU A 278 -0.92 10.23 -29.18
CA LEU A 278 0.47 10.50 -29.54
C LEU A 278 1.31 9.22 -29.61
N SER A 279 1.11 8.30 -28.67
CA SER A 279 1.70 6.96 -28.66
C SER A 279 0.79 5.96 -27.96
N ALA A 280 0.94 4.68 -28.32
CA ALA A 280 0.31 3.55 -27.68
C ALA A 280 1.36 2.44 -27.55
N GLU A 281 1.72 2.13 -26.31
CA GLU A 281 2.84 1.26 -25.95
C GLU A 281 2.32 0.07 -25.16
N PRO A 282 2.25 -1.14 -25.75
CA PRO A 282 1.76 -2.30 -25.06
C PRO A 282 2.78 -2.82 -24.05
N PHE A 283 2.30 -3.31 -22.92
CA PHE A 283 3.11 -3.98 -21.91
C PHE A 283 2.28 -5.02 -21.15
N ARG A 284 2.96 -5.85 -20.37
CA ARG A 284 2.32 -6.70 -19.37
C ARG A 284 2.75 -6.27 -17.98
N ASP A 285 1.82 -6.32 -17.03
CA ASP A 285 2.17 -6.15 -15.63
C ASP A 285 2.85 -7.41 -15.06
N GLY A 286 3.19 -7.38 -13.77
CA GLY A 286 3.79 -8.53 -13.08
C GLY A 286 2.92 -9.79 -13.07
N GLY A 287 1.58 -9.61 -13.13
CA GLY A 287 0.58 -10.68 -13.18
C GLY A 287 0.32 -11.22 -14.59
N GLY A 288 0.93 -10.64 -15.62
CA GLY A 288 0.76 -11.04 -17.02
C GLY A 288 -0.46 -10.42 -17.72
N ALA A 289 -1.21 -9.55 -17.04
CA ALA A 289 -2.34 -8.84 -17.63
C ALA A 289 -1.86 -7.85 -18.71
N TYR A 290 -2.63 -7.74 -19.80
CA TYR A 290 -2.25 -6.97 -20.98
C TYR A 290 -2.76 -5.54 -20.88
N TYR A 291 -1.84 -4.59 -21.08
CA TYR A 291 -2.13 -3.17 -21.00
C TYR A 291 -1.53 -2.41 -22.17
N VAL A 292 -2.10 -1.25 -22.45
CA VAL A 292 -1.59 -0.27 -23.42
C VAL A 292 -1.44 1.06 -22.68
N LYS A 293 -0.19 1.52 -22.52
CA LYS A 293 0.10 2.88 -22.05
C LYS A 293 -0.11 3.83 -23.22
N VAL A 294 -1.01 4.80 -23.06
CA VAL A 294 -1.41 5.72 -24.13
C VAL A 294 -1.10 7.15 -23.72
N LYS A 295 -0.34 7.85 -24.55
CA LYS A 295 -0.09 9.29 -24.38
C LYS A 295 -1.05 10.09 -25.26
N MET A 296 -1.75 11.03 -24.66
CA MET A 296 -2.85 11.77 -25.27
C MET A 296 -2.66 13.28 -25.08
N ARG A 297 -3.14 14.07 -26.05
CA ARG A 297 -3.31 15.52 -25.93
C ARG A 297 -4.72 15.93 -26.28
N PHE A 298 -5.21 17.00 -25.65
CA PHE A 298 -6.58 17.45 -25.86
C PHE A 298 -6.82 18.93 -25.57
N SER A 299 -7.84 19.47 -26.24
CA SER A 299 -8.52 20.71 -25.91
C SER A 299 -10.02 20.47 -26.05
N CYS A 300 -10.82 20.88 -25.07
CA CYS A 300 -12.26 20.58 -25.07
C CYS A 300 -13.08 21.60 -24.31
N ARG A 301 -14.40 21.47 -24.42
CA ARG A 301 -15.36 22.08 -23.52
C ARG A 301 -15.81 21.04 -22.49
N LEU A 302 -15.70 21.39 -21.21
CA LEU A 302 -16.24 20.59 -20.12
C LEU A 302 -17.54 21.21 -19.64
N TYR A 303 -18.59 20.40 -19.53
CA TYR A 303 -19.92 20.80 -19.09
C TYR A 303 -20.21 20.16 -17.74
N ASN A 304 -20.63 20.96 -16.77
CA ASN A 304 -21.03 20.48 -15.45
C ASN A 304 -22.32 19.66 -15.56
N GLN A 305 -22.34 18.45 -15.00
CA GLN A 305 -23.48 17.52 -15.13
C GLN A 305 -24.76 18.01 -14.45
N GLU A 306 -24.65 18.84 -13.42
CA GLU A 306 -25.80 19.32 -12.64
C GLU A 306 -26.35 20.64 -13.19
N THR A 307 -25.45 21.55 -13.56
CA THR A 307 -25.79 22.95 -13.88
C THR A 307 -25.75 23.26 -15.37
N GLY A 308 -25.09 22.42 -16.18
CA GLY A 308 -24.84 22.69 -17.61
C GLY A 308 -23.82 23.80 -17.88
N ALA A 309 -23.20 24.37 -16.84
CA ALA A 309 -22.16 25.39 -16.98
C ALA A 309 -20.98 24.85 -17.81
N MET A 310 -20.37 25.70 -18.64
CA MET A 310 -19.26 25.31 -19.52
C MET A 310 -17.94 25.92 -19.06
N LYS A 311 -16.87 25.11 -19.06
CA LYS A 311 -15.48 25.53 -18.87
C LYS A 311 -14.63 25.11 -20.08
N GLN A 312 -13.84 26.04 -20.60
CA GLN A 312 -12.87 25.75 -21.67
C GLN A 312 -11.63 25.09 -21.07
N VAL A 313 -11.19 24.00 -21.70
CA VAL A 313 -9.94 23.31 -21.42
C VAL A 313 -8.93 23.56 -22.54
N THR A 314 -7.70 23.86 -22.15
CA THR A 314 -6.55 24.05 -23.06
C THR A 314 -5.32 23.34 -22.51
N GLY A 315 -4.34 23.02 -23.37
CA GLY A 315 -3.08 22.40 -22.95
C GLY A 315 -3.26 21.04 -22.26
N GLY A 316 -4.34 20.32 -22.56
CA GLY A 316 -4.64 19.03 -21.98
C GLY A 316 -3.64 17.98 -22.45
N GLU A 317 -3.06 17.25 -21.51
CA GLU A 317 -2.25 16.07 -21.76
C GLU A 317 -2.56 15.02 -20.71
N MET A 318 -2.54 13.75 -21.11
CA MET A 318 -2.64 12.62 -20.19
C MET A 318 -1.80 11.46 -20.70
N THR A 319 -1.07 10.82 -19.79
CA THR A 319 -0.54 9.47 -20.02
C THR A 319 -1.36 8.52 -19.14
N GLY A 320 -2.19 7.70 -19.79
CA GLY A 320 -3.14 6.79 -19.15
C GLY A 320 -2.85 5.32 -19.46
N ASN A 321 -3.47 4.43 -18.69
CA ASN A 321 -3.35 2.99 -18.88
C ASN A 321 -4.69 2.37 -19.28
N PHE A 322 -4.73 1.67 -20.43
CA PHE A 322 -5.91 0.94 -20.88
C PHE A 322 -5.65 -0.56 -20.78
N GLY A 323 -6.48 -1.27 -20.02
CA GLY A 323 -6.35 -2.71 -19.81
C GLY A 323 -7.27 -3.52 -20.71
N LYS A 324 -6.76 -4.62 -21.25
CA LYS A 324 -7.60 -5.67 -21.83
C LYS A 324 -7.93 -6.67 -20.72
N ILE A 325 -9.13 -6.53 -20.17
CA ILE A 325 -9.71 -7.31 -19.07
C ILE A 325 -10.40 -8.57 -19.60
#